data_AF-A0A914S7C9-F1
#
_entry.id   AF-A0A914S7C9-F1
#
_cell.length_a   1.000
_cell.length_b   1.000
_cell.length_c   1.000
_cell.angle_alpha   90.00
_cell.angle_beta   90.00
_cell.angle_gamma   90.00
#
_symmetry.space_group_name_H-M   'P 1'
#
loop_
_entity.id
_entity.type
_entity.pdbx_description
1 polymer ?
#
loop_
_entity_poly.entity_id
_entity_poly.type
_entity_poly.pdbx_seq_one_letter_code
_entity_poly.pdbx_strand_id
1 'polypeptide(L)'
;MDTSRRVRGAWHNEFFYNQMDKYARNYLAEGVKNKEDIIVTPESEIYKNLNQHYNRNNHIQPPERLASVIQETLREFFSAIQNGRDAEPSWKKTIYKIINRMDDPIPEYFKDPNFLERLEG
;
A
#
# COMPACT_ATOMS: atom_id res chain seq x y z
N MET A 1 -27.71 -20.24 11.25
CA MET A 1 -26.42 -20.53 10.61
C MET A 1 -26.48 -19.98 9.18
N ASP A 2 -25.77 -18.89 8.91
CA ASP A 2 -25.30 -18.57 7.56
C ASP A 2 -23.98 -17.79 7.70
N THR A 3 -22.89 -18.54 7.74
CA THR A 3 -21.50 -18.07 7.75
C THR A 3 -21.04 -17.72 6.33
N SER A 4 -21.95 -17.23 5.48
CA SER A 4 -21.77 -17.04 4.04
C SER A 4 -21.83 -15.58 3.56
N ARG A 5 -21.79 -14.60 4.47
CA ARG A 5 -21.26 -13.24 4.16
C ARG A 5 -19.73 -13.23 4.08
N ARG A 6 -19.17 -14.30 3.51
CA ARG A 6 -17.77 -14.49 3.17
C ARG A 6 -17.31 -13.31 2.31
N VAL A 7 -16.27 -12.61 2.78
CA VAL A 7 -15.31 -11.82 2.00
C VAL A 7 -15.78 -10.47 1.39
N ARG A 8 -16.72 -9.75 2.00
CA ARG A 8 -17.20 -8.44 1.49
C ARG A 8 -16.27 -7.24 1.77
N GLY A 9 -14.98 -7.37 1.44
CA GLY A 9 -14.00 -6.28 1.51
C GLY A 9 -12.54 -6.74 1.49
N ALA A 10 -12.23 -7.86 0.85
CA ALA A 10 -10.86 -8.35 0.76
C ALA A 10 -10.06 -7.55 -0.28
N TRP A 11 -9.00 -6.88 0.20
CA TRP A 11 -7.81 -6.52 -0.59
C TRP A 11 -7.99 -5.54 -1.75
N HIS A 12 -8.51 -4.34 -1.50
CA HIS A 12 -8.52 -3.32 -2.55
C HIS A 12 -7.16 -2.62 -2.67
N ASN A 13 -6.20 -3.35 -3.24
CA ASN A 13 -5.58 -3.07 -4.54
C ASN A 13 -4.32 -3.95 -4.69
N GLU A 14 -4.40 -5.01 -5.49
CA GLU A 14 -3.27 -5.89 -5.77
C GLU A 14 -2.04 -5.10 -6.26
N PHE A 15 -2.28 -4.05 -7.05
CA PHE A 15 -1.23 -3.15 -7.52
C PHE A 15 -0.46 -2.49 -6.37
N PHE A 16 -1.16 -1.90 -5.39
CA PHE A 16 -0.54 -1.25 -4.24
C PHE A 16 0.39 -2.20 -3.49
N TYR A 17 -0.11 -3.38 -3.11
CA TYR A 17 0.69 -4.36 -2.38
C TYR A 17 1.81 -4.98 -3.21
N ASN A 18 1.63 -5.11 -4.53
CA ASN A 18 2.69 -5.53 -5.42
C ASN A 18 3.81 -4.48 -5.52
N GLN A 19 3.47 -3.17 -5.51
CA GLN A 19 4.50 -2.12 -5.40
C GLN A 19 5.22 -2.21 -4.05
N MET A 20 4.52 -2.39 -2.93
CA MET A 20 5.17 -2.53 -1.62
C MET A 20 6.16 -3.69 -1.57
N ASP A 21 5.77 -4.86 -2.09
CA ASP A 21 6.63 -6.04 -2.17
C ASP A 21 7.87 -5.78 -3.05
N LYS A 22 7.64 -5.26 -4.27
CA LYS A 22 8.70 -4.93 -5.22
C LYS A 22 9.72 -3.97 -4.62
N TYR A 23 9.28 -2.82 -4.09
CA TYR A 23 10.19 -1.81 -3.55
C TYR A 23 10.88 -2.30 -2.27
N ALA A 24 10.21 -3.06 -1.41
CA ALA A 24 10.84 -3.65 -0.22
C ALA A 24 11.98 -4.60 -0.60
N ARG A 25 11.79 -5.45 -1.62
CA ARG A 25 12.86 -6.34 -2.14
C ARG A 25 14.01 -5.56 -2.76
N ASN A 26 13.70 -4.47 -3.48
CA ASN A 26 14.73 -3.59 -4.05
C ASN A 26 15.58 -2.95 -2.95
N TYR A 27 14.99 -2.38 -1.91
CA TYR A 27 15.74 -1.82 -0.78
C TYR A 27 16.63 -2.85 -0.09
N LEU A 28 16.15 -4.09 0.06
CA LEU A 28 16.96 -5.18 0.60
C LEU A 28 18.14 -5.53 -0.32
N ALA A 29 17.92 -5.56 -1.65
CA ALA A 29 18.96 -5.82 -2.64
C ALA A 29 20.01 -4.69 -2.72
N GLU A 30 19.60 -3.45 -2.49
CA GLU A 30 20.47 -2.27 -2.37
C GLU A 30 21.25 -2.22 -1.04
N GLY A 31 20.98 -3.15 -0.13
CA GLY A 31 21.73 -3.32 1.12
C GLY A 31 21.20 -2.51 2.29
N VAL A 32 20.02 -1.89 2.18
CA VAL A 32 19.35 -1.22 3.32
C VAL A 32 19.18 -2.21 4.47
N LYS A 33 19.49 -1.76 5.68
CA LYS A 33 19.46 -2.61 6.89
C LYS A 33 18.35 -2.26 7.86
N ASN A 34 17.98 -0.98 7.96
CA ASN A 34 16.95 -0.54 8.90
C ASN A 34 15.71 -0.06 8.13
N LYS A 35 14.52 -0.41 8.60
CA LYS A 35 13.27 0.03 7.97
C LYS A 35 13.09 1.55 8.14
N GLU A 36 13.68 2.12 9.18
CA GLU A 36 13.68 3.54 9.51
C GLU A 36 14.40 4.37 8.44
N ASP A 37 15.34 3.77 7.70
CA ASP A 37 16.05 4.39 6.57
C ASP A 37 15.15 4.53 5.33
N ILE A 38 14.01 3.83 5.30
CA ILE A 38 13.02 3.94 4.23
C ILE A 38 12.14 5.16 4.52
N ILE A 39 12.38 6.23 3.78
CA ILE A 39 11.60 7.48 3.82
C ILE A 39 10.85 7.63 2.51
N VAL A 40 9.54 7.87 2.59
CA VAL A 40 8.71 8.13 1.41
C VAL A 40 8.25 9.58 1.43
N THR A 41 8.56 10.29 0.36
CA THR A 41 8.13 11.67 0.10
C THR A 41 7.33 11.70 -1.21
N PRO A 42 6.66 12.82 -1.54
CA PRO A 42 6.04 12.98 -2.85
C PRO A 42 7.01 12.84 -4.04
N GLU A 43 8.31 12.98 -3.80
CA GLU A 43 9.35 12.82 -4.82
C GLU A 43 9.79 11.37 -5.02
N SER A 44 9.50 10.49 -4.05
CA SER A 44 9.85 9.07 -4.12
C SER A 44 9.15 8.38 -5.30
N GLU A 45 9.88 7.47 -5.97
CA GLU A 45 9.36 6.78 -7.16
C GLU A 45 8.10 5.96 -6.88
N ILE A 46 8.05 5.27 -5.74
CA ILE A 46 6.86 4.52 -5.31
C ILE A 46 5.64 5.42 -5.17
N TYR A 47 5.82 6.63 -4.64
CA TYR A 47 4.74 7.61 -4.49
C TYR A 47 4.24 8.06 -5.86
N LYS A 48 5.15 8.48 -6.75
CA LYS A 48 4.81 8.93 -8.11
C LYS A 48 4.09 7.83 -8.89
N ASN A 49 4.56 6.59 -8.80
CA ASN A 49 3.98 5.44 -9.47
C ASN A 49 2.55 5.15 -8.99
N LEU A 50 2.34 5.17 -7.68
CA LEU A 50 1.00 5.00 -7.10
C LEU A 50 0.11 6.18 -7.47
N ASN A 51 0.56 7.43 -7.32
CA ASN A 51 -0.23 8.59 -7.70
C ASN A 51 -0.61 8.55 -9.18
N GLN A 52 0.30 8.21 -10.09
CA GLN A 52 -0.03 8.08 -11.52
C GLN A 52 -1.07 6.98 -11.79
N HIS A 53 -1.03 5.87 -11.05
CA HIS A 53 -1.98 4.77 -11.20
C HIS A 53 -3.40 5.16 -10.73
N TYR A 54 -3.51 5.87 -9.60
CA TYR A 54 -4.80 6.19 -8.97
C TYR A 54 -5.34 7.58 -9.31
N ASN A 55 -4.48 8.49 -9.77
CA ASN A 55 -4.76 9.89 -10.05
C ASN A 55 -4.29 10.26 -11.45
N ARG A 56 -4.69 9.45 -12.45
CA ARG A 56 -4.17 9.46 -13.82
C ARG A 56 -4.23 10.83 -14.52
N ASN A 57 -5.18 11.69 -14.14
CA ASN A 57 -5.34 13.04 -14.68
C ASN A 57 -5.00 14.16 -13.66
N ASN A 58 -4.44 13.82 -12.49
CA ASN A 58 -4.20 14.78 -11.39
C ASN A 58 -5.42 15.61 -10.97
N HIS A 59 -6.63 15.10 -11.21
CA HIS A 59 -7.87 15.82 -10.87
C HIS A 59 -8.08 15.98 -9.36
N ILE A 60 -7.36 15.20 -8.55
CA ILE A 60 -7.46 15.22 -7.10
C ILE A 60 -6.10 15.61 -6.51
N GLN A 61 -6.09 16.50 -5.52
CA GLN A 61 -4.87 16.72 -4.73
C GLN A 61 -4.61 15.49 -3.87
N PRO A 62 -3.44 14.85 -3.95
CA PRO A 62 -3.15 13.71 -3.11
C PRO A 62 -3.10 14.16 -1.64
N PRO A 63 -3.70 13.39 -0.72
CA PRO A 63 -3.78 13.77 0.68
C PRO A 63 -2.38 13.77 1.28
N GLU A 64 -2.14 14.72 2.17
CA GLU A 64 -0.84 14.93 2.84
C GLU A 64 -0.30 13.65 3.50
N ARG A 65 -1.20 12.78 3.99
CA ARG A 65 -0.85 11.54 4.69
C ARG A 65 -0.56 10.35 3.78
N LEU A 66 -0.79 10.46 2.47
CA LEU A 66 -0.57 9.34 1.54
C LEU A 66 0.88 8.83 1.60
N ALA A 67 1.85 9.75 1.67
CA ALA A 67 3.26 9.40 1.78
C ALA A 67 3.54 8.61 3.07
N SER A 68 2.94 9.01 4.20
CA SER A 68 3.05 8.30 5.48
C SER A 68 2.46 6.89 5.42
N VAL A 69 1.28 6.72 4.80
CA VAL A 69 0.66 5.39 4.67
C VAL A 69 1.49 4.46 3.79
N ILE A 70 2.02 4.98 2.67
CA ILE A 70 2.93 4.23 1.80
C ILE A 70 4.20 3.84 2.57
N GLN A 71 4.80 4.78 3.29
CA GLN A 71 6.02 4.56 4.08
C GLN A 71 5.82 3.45 5.10
N GLU A 72 4.81 3.57 5.96
CA GLU A 72 4.59 2.60 7.03
C GLU A 72 4.24 1.22 6.47
N THR A 73 3.44 1.16 5.40
CA THR A 73 3.16 -0.12 4.73
C THR A 73 4.45 -0.74 4.17
N LEU A 74 5.26 0.05 3.46
CA LEU A 74 6.49 -0.41 2.85
C LEU A 74 7.49 -0.91 3.89
N ARG A 75 7.58 -0.24 5.04
CA ARG A 75 8.39 -0.66 6.19
C ARG A 75 7.95 -1.99 6.78
N GLU A 76 6.65 -2.25 6.84
CA GLU A 76 6.13 -3.54 7.29
C GLU A 76 6.43 -4.66 6.28
N PHE A 77 6.32 -4.39 4.98
CA PHE A 77 6.75 -5.33 3.93
C PHE A 77 8.25 -5.63 4.02
N PHE A 78 9.07 -4.58 4.10
CA PHE A 78 10.51 -4.70 4.26
C PHE A 78 10.88 -5.53 5.49
N SER A 79 10.30 -5.20 6.65
CA SER A 79 10.54 -5.93 7.90
C SER A 79 10.13 -7.40 7.78
N ALA A 80 8.98 -7.69 7.18
CA ALA A 80 8.53 -9.08 6.98
C ALA A 80 9.50 -9.88 6.09
N ILE A 81 9.89 -9.33 4.94
CA ILE A 81 10.78 -9.99 3.98
C ILE A 81 12.19 -10.14 4.55
N GLN A 82 12.71 -9.10 5.20
CA GLN A 82 14.03 -9.12 5.84
C GLN A 82 14.16 -10.23 6.89
N ASN A 83 13.08 -10.49 7.63
CA ASN A 83 13.04 -11.53 8.66
C ASN A 83 12.54 -12.88 8.13
N GLY A 84 12.39 -13.06 6.81
CA GLY A 84 11.93 -14.29 6.19
C GLY A 84 10.48 -14.68 6.51
N ARG A 85 9.68 -13.74 7.03
CA ARG A 85 8.27 -13.97 7.35
C ARG A 85 7.39 -14.06 6.11
N ASP A 86 7.88 -13.65 4.95
CA ASP A 86 7.15 -13.72 3.67
C ASP A 86 6.94 -15.15 3.15
N ALA A 87 7.64 -16.14 3.72
CA ALA A 87 7.40 -17.56 3.48
C ALA A 87 6.07 -18.06 4.08
N GLU A 88 5.54 -17.37 5.10
CA GLU A 88 4.29 -17.76 5.76
C GLU A 88 3.07 -17.40 4.92
N PRO A 89 2.14 -18.31 4.60
CA PRO A 89 0.98 -18.01 3.75
C PRO A 89 0.09 -16.84 4.20
N SER A 90 0.20 -16.45 5.47
CA SER A 90 -0.61 -15.39 6.10
C SER A 90 0.14 -14.08 6.33
N TRP A 91 1.40 -13.94 5.91
CA TRP A 91 2.24 -12.78 6.25
C TRP A 91 1.61 -11.44 5.87
N LYS A 92 1.00 -11.37 4.68
CA LYS A 92 0.28 -10.17 4.23
C LYS A 92 -0.91 -9.85 5.14
N LYS A 93 -1.64 -10.87 5.66
CA LYS A 93 -2.74 -10.71 6.65
C LYS A 93 -2.31 -9.96 7.91
N THR A 94 -1.06 -10.09 8.32
CA THR A 94 -0.54 -9.35 9.47
C THR A 94 -0.38 -7.87 9.11
N ILE A 95 0.24 -7.57 7.96
CA ILE A 95 0.45 -6.20 7.48
C ILE A 95 -0.90 -5.48 7.29
N TYR A 96 -1.87 -6.18 6.71
CA TYR A 96 -3.21 -5.68 6.51
C TYR A 96 -3.92 -5.26 7.81
N LYS A 97 -3.68 -5.97 8.92
CA LYS A 97 -4.22 -5.56 10.23
C LYS A 97 -3.56 -4.30 10.75
N ILE A 98 -2.29 -4.06 10.43
CA ILE A 98 -1.56 -2.86 10.83
C ILE A 98 -2.10 -1.65 10.06
N ILE A 99 -2.23 -1.77 8.73
CA ILE A 99 -2.79 -0.69 7.89
C ILE A 99 -4.21 -0.33 8.31
N ASN A 100 -5.07 -1.32 8.56
CA ASN A 100 -6.45 -1.06 9.02
C ASN A 100 -6.55 -0.39 10.40
N ARG A 101 -5.45 -0.34 11.17
CA ARG A 101 -5.37 0.35 12.46
C ARG A 101 -4.74 1.73 12.36
N MET A 102 -4.15 2.09 11.21
CA MET A 102 -3.73 3.47 10.98
C MET A 102 -5.03 4.28 10.87
N ASP A 103 -5.25 5.22 11.80
CA ASP A 103 -6.52 5.96 11.99
C ASP A 103 -7.04 6.67 10.71
N ASP A 104 -6.20 6.78 9.68
CA ASP A 104 -6.56 7.27 8.35
C ASP A 104 -6.60 6.12 7.34
N PRO A 105 -7.80 5.59 6.99
CA PRO A 105 -7.91 4.58 5.96
C PRO A 105 -7.37 5.13 4.64
N ILE A 106 -6.72 4.28 3.85
CA ILE A 106 -6.35 4.60 2.46
C ILE A 106 -7.59 5.24 1.78
N PRO A 107 -7.46 6.43 1.15
CA PRO A 107 -8.61 7.15 0.64
C PRO A 107 -9.45 6.27 -0.30
N GLU A 108 -10.78 6.41 -0.26
CA GLU A 108 -11.68 5.50 -0.97
C GLU A 108 -11.49 5.48 -2.49
N TYR A 109 -10.97 6.54 -3.08
CA TYR A 109 -10.66 6.57 -4.51
C TYR A 109 -9.47 5.70 -4.92
N PHE A 110 -8.62 5.26 -3.98
CA PHE A 110 -7.66 4.17 -4.23
C PHE A 110 -8.33 2.79 -4.23
N LYS A 111 -9.56 2.69 -3.67
CA LYS A 111 -10.36 1.47 -3.59
C LYS A 111 -11.33 1.33 -4.76
N ASP A 112 -11.38 2.28 -5.69
CA ASP A 112 -12.18 2.14 -6.91
C ASP A 112 -11.33 2.63 -8.10
N PRO A 113 -10.80 1.73 -8.95
CA PRO A 113 -10.02 2.11 -10.11
C PRO A 113 -10.82 2.96 -11.12
N ASN A 114 -12.16 2.94 -11.04
CA ASN A 114 -13.05 3.73 -11.87
C ASN A 114 -13.64 4.93 -11.10
N PHE A 115 -13.11 5.25 -9.91
CA PHE A 115 -13.58 6.38 -9.10
C PHE A 115 -13.63 7.68 -9.90
N LEU A 116 -12.57 7.95 -10.66
CA LEU A 116 -12.46 9.15 -11.48
C LEU A 116 -13.44 9.15 -12.66
N GLU A 117 -13.63 8.01 -13.34
CA GLU A 117 -14.60 7.89 -14.45
C GLU A 117 -16.04 8.17 -14.01
N ARG A 118 -16.37 7.92 -12.74
CA ARG A 118 -17.70 8.19 -12.19
C ARG A 118 -17.92 9.65 -11.77
N LEU A 119 -16.87 10.42 -11.54
CA LEU A 119 -16.97 11.84 -11.18
C LEU A 119 -17.16 12.74 -12.41
N GLU A 120 -16.78 12.26 -13.60
CA GLU A 120 -16.97 12.97 -14.87
C GLU A 120 -18.35 12.72 -15.51
N GLY A 121 -19.27 12.07 -14.79
CA GLY A 121 -20.63 11.73 -15.23
C GLY A 121 -21.73 12.58 -14.62
#